data_AF-A0A0F5FJ73-F1
#
_entry.id   AF-A0A0F5FJ73-F1
#
_cell.length_a   1.000
_cell.length_b   1.000
_cell.length_c   1.000
_cell.angle_alpha   90.00
_cell.angle_beta   90.00
_cell.angle_gamma   90.00
#
_symmetry.space_group_name_H-M   'P 1'
#
loop_
_entity.id
_entity.type
_entity.pdbx_description
1 polymer ?
#
loop_
_entity_poly.entity_id
_entity_poly.type
_entity_poly.pdbx_seq_one_letter_code
_entity_poly.pdbx_strand_id
1 'polypeptide(L)'
;MTRQNNRALMLLIAGFTLWSGAFVLLYALQALGCAYGWGEWHRPILIVAYVVSLVPLAVLAWQRPNKTGEPQTSLSLSALWANRAAFVAGILVYLPVTFATACI
;
A
#
# COMPACT_ATOMS: atom_id res chain seq x y z
N MET A 1 16.27 -11.21 -20.29
CA MET A 1 15.02 -10.47 -19.97
C MET A 1 15.11 -9.08 -20.56
N THR A 2 14.09 -8.59 -21.26
CA THR A 2 14.04 -7.21 -21.78
C THR A 2 13.93 -6.22 -20.62
N ARG A 3 14.53 -5.02 -20.74
CA ARG A 3 14.50 -3.97 -19.69
C ARG A 3 13.08 -3.64 -19.21
N GLN A 4 12.10 -3.73 -20.09
CA GLN A 4 10.68 -3.49 -19.80
C GLN A 4 10.09 -4.53 -18.82
N ASN A 5 10.42 -5.82 -19.00
CA ASN A 5 9.96 -6.87 -18.09
C ASN A 5 10.55 -6.71 -16.68
N ASN A 6 11.84 -6.35 -16.59
CA ASN A 6 12.47 -6.07 -15.29
C ASN A 6 11.80 -4.90 -14.58
N ARG A 7 11.46 -3.82 -15.32
CA ARG A 7 10.76 -2.66 -14.77
C ARG A 7 9.35 -3.01 -14.28
N ALA A 8 8.60 -3.77 -15.07
CA ALA A 8 7.26 -4.23 -14.68
C ALA A 8 7.32 -5.14 -13.44
N LEU A 9 8.30 -6.04 -13.38
CA LEU A 9 8.54 -6.90 -12.22
C LEU A 9 8.90 -6.09 -10.97
N MET A 10 9.78 -5.10 -11.09
CA MET A 10 10.13 -4.20 -9.98
C MET A 10 8.92 -3.41 -9.47
N LEU A 11 8.05 -2.93 -10.37
CA LEU A 11 6.82 -2.22 -9.97
C LEU A 11 5.85 -3.13 -9.23
N LEU A 12 5.74 -4.39 -9.65
CA LEU A 12 4.91 -5.40 -9.00
C LEU A 12 5.44 -5.71 -7.58
N ILE A 13 6.75 -5.97 -7.46
CA ILE A 13 7.40 -6.27 -6.18
C ILE A 13 7.28 -5.06 -5.24
N ALA A 14 7.55 -3.85 -5.73
CA ALA A 14 7.46 -2.63 -4.94
C ALA A 14 6.05 -2.41 -4.39
N GLY A 15 5.01 -2.56 -5.21
CA GLY A 15 3.62 -2.44 -4.77
C GLY A 15 3.26 -3.44 -3.67
N PHE A 16 3.62 -4.72 -3.87
CA PHE A 16 3.35 -5.77 -2.90
C PHE A 16 4.11 -5.57 -1.57
N THR A 17 5.40 -5.22 -1.63
CA THR A 17 6.23 -5.00 -0.44
C THR A 17 5.76 -3.77 0.35
N LEU A 18 5.43 -2.67 -0.34
CA LEU A 18 4.89 -1.48 0.32
C LEU A 18 3.56 -1.77 0.99
N TRP A 19 2.66 -2.50 0.30
CA TRP A 19 1.37 -2.88 0.87
C TRP A 19 1.51 -3.80 2.09
N SER A 20 2.39 -4.81 2.00
CA SER A 20 2.62 -5.75 3.11
C SER A 20 3.30 -5.07 4.30
N GLY A 21 4.31 -4.22 4.04
CA GLY A 21 5.02 -3.48 5.08
C GLY A 21 4.12 -2.48 5.80
N ALA A 22 3.27 -1.76 5.07
CA ALA A 22 2.30 -0.85 5.64
C ALA A 22 1.28 -1.57 6.53
N PHE A 23 0.81 -2.75 6.12
CA PHE A 23 -0.09 -3.57 6.94
C PHE A 23 0.54 -3.94 8.28
N VAL A 24 1.77 -4.47 8.25
CA VAL A 24 2.51 -4.86 9.46
C VAL A 24 2.76 -3.64 10.36
N LEU A 25 3.13 -2.50 9.78
CA LEU A 25 3.40 -1.28 10.52
C LEU A 25 2.16 -0.72 11.22
N LEU A 26 1.02 -0.66 10.52
CA LEU A 26 -0.26 -0.24 11.09
C LEU A 26 -0.71 -1.18 12.21
N TYR A 27 -0.55 -2.48 12.01
CA TYR A 27 -0.87 -3.49 13.03
C TYR A 27 0.01 -3.33 14.28
N ALA A 28 1.32 -3.14 14.10
CA ALA A 28 2.25 -2.92 15.20
C ALA A 28 1.94 -1.63 15.97
N LEU A 29 1.68 -0.52 15.26
CA LEU A 29 1.25 0.75 15.86
C LEU A 29 -0.02 0.57 16.68
N GLN A 30 -0.96 -0.25 16.21
CA GLN A 30 -2.18 -0.52 16.95
C GLN A 30 -1.94 -1.28 18.25
N ALA A 31 -1.13 -2.33 18.21
CA ALA A 31 -0.76 -3.11 19.39
C ALA A 31 0.02 -2.25 20.39
N LEU A 32 0.97 -1.46 19.91
CA LEU A 32 1.76 -0.52 20.73
C LEU A 32 0.88 0.54 21.37
N GLY A 33 -0.05 1.14 20.62
CA GLY A 33 -0.90 2.19 21.16
C GLY A 33 -1.87 1.71 22.26
N CYS A 34 -2.38 0.48 22.18
CA CYS A 34 -3.12 -0.11 23.31
C CYS A 34 -2.20 -0.51 24.47
N ALA A 35 -1.00 -1.06 24.22
CA ALA A 35 -0.08 -1.49 25.28
C ALA A 35 0.55 -0.34 26.07
N TYR A 36 0.86 0.77 25.39
CA TYR A 36 1.47 1.96 25.99
C TYR A 36 0.45 3.06 26.35
N GLY A 37 -0.84 2.85 26.07
CA GLY A 37 -1.90 3.77 26.47
C GLY A 37 -1.80 5.16 25.86
N TRP A 38 -1.65 5.25 24.53
CA TRP A 38 -1.46 6.53 23.82
C TRP A 38 -2.66 7.52 23.90
N GLY A 39 -3.74 7.15 24.60
CA GLY A 39 -4.89 8.00 24.86
C GLY A 39 -5.46 8.63 23.60
N GLU A 40 -5.65 9.95 23.61
CA GLU A 40 -6.21 10.69 22.48
C GLU A 40 -5.28 10.76 21.25
N TRP A 41 -3.98 10.50 21.42
CA TRP A 41 -3.01 10.51 20.31
C TRP A 41 -3.01 9.23 19.49
N HIS A 42 -3.60 8.14 19.99
CA HIS A 42 -3.67 6.85 19.30
C HIS A 42 -4.33 6.93 17.92
N ARG A 43 -5.54 7.49 17.87
CA ARG A 43 -6.32 7.66 16.63
C ARG A 43 -5.64 8.53 15.57
N PRO A 44 -5.18 9.76 15.88
CA PRO A 44 -4.55 10.60 14.86
C PRO A 44 -3.26 9.98 14.32
N ILE A 45 -2.46 9.28 15.15
CA ILE A 45 -1.25 8.59 14.68
C ILE A 45 -1.61 7.49 13.66
N LEU A 46 -2.62 6.69 13.94
CA LEU A 46 -3.10 5.64 13.04
C LEU A 46 -3.65 6.22 11.72
N ILE A 47 -4.41 7.32 11.79
CA ILE A 47 -4.93 8.00 10.60
C ILE A 47 -3.78 8.56 9.75
N VAL A 48 -2.79 9.20 10.38
CA VAL A 48 -1.61 9.72 9.67
C VAL A 48 -0.83 8.57 9.03
N ALA A 49 -0.56 7.48 9.75
CA ALA A 49 0.12 6.31 9.22
C ALA A 49 -0.65 5.67 8.04
N TYR A 50 -1.98 5.65 8.12
CA TYR A 50 -2.84 5.17 7.03
C TYR A 50 -2.74 6.06 5.79
N VAL A 51 -2.89 7.38 5.94
CA VAL A 51 -2.77 8.31 4.81
C VAL A 51 -1.38 8.23 4.19
N VAL A 52 -0.33 8.24 5.03
CA VAL A 52 1.07 8.15 4.57
C VAL A 52 1.35 6.85 3.82
N SER A 53 0.79 5.72 4.25
CA SER A 53 0.96 4.43 3.56
C SER A 53 0.18 4.33 2.24
N LEU A 54 -0.95 5.03 2.11
CA LEU A 54 -1.72 5.08 0.88
C LEU A 54 -1.08 5.95 -0.20
N VAL A 55 -0.36 7.02 0.15
CA VAL A 55 0.30 7.92 -0.81
C VAL A 55 1.20 7.18 -1.82
N PRO A 56 2.19 6.36 -1.42
CA PRO A 56 3.06 5.68 -2.38
C PRO A 56 2.30 4.65 -3.22
N LEU A 57 1.29 3.98 -2.66
CA LEU A 57 0.43 3.06 -3.40
C LEU A 57 -0.45 3.78 -4.43
N ALA A 58 -0.97 4.96 -4.10
CA ALA A 58 -1.71 5.81 -5.03
C ALA A 58 -0.81 6.27 -6.19
N VAL A 59 0.42 6.70 -5.89
CA VAL A 59 1.43 7.07 -6.89
C VAL A 59 1.70 5.89 -7.84
N LEU A 60 1.93 4.69 -7.30
CA LEU A 60 2.13 3.46 -8.07
C LEU A 60 0.91 3.07 -8.92
N ALA A 61 -0.31 3.25 -8.41
CA ALA A 61 -1.55 2.97 -9.13
C ALA A 61 -1.84 4.00 -10.26
N TRP A 62 -1.34 5.23 -10.13
CA TRP A 62 -1.53 6.30 -11.11
C TRP A 62 -0.48 6.33 -12.23
N GLN A 63 0.61 5.56 -12.09
CA GLN A 63 1.64 5.47 -13.13
C GLN A 63 1.00 4.97 -14.43
N ARG A 64 1.06 5.77 -15.50
CA ARG A 64 0.58 5.37 -16.82
C ARG A 64 1.69 4.62 -17.56
N PRO A 65 1.41 3.42 -18.15
CA PRO A 65 2.39 2.70 -18.96
C PRO A 65 2.71 3.41 -20.29
N ASN A 66 1.92 4.41 -20.67
CA ASN A 66 1.80 4.89 -22.04
C ASN A 66 2.87 5.91 -22.50
N LYS A 67 3.99 6.07 -21.78
CA LYS A 67 4.99 7.09 -22.12
C LYS A 67 6.01 6.68 -23.19
N THR A 68 6.06 5.42 -23.63
CA THR A 68 7.16 4.95 -24.50
C THR A 68 6.78 4.37 -25.86
N GLY A 69 5.49 4.28 -26.25
CA GLY A 69 5.11 3.79 -27.59
C GLY A 69 5.50 2.34 -27.91
N GLU A 70 6.05 1.60 -26.94
CA GLU A 70 6.41 0.18 -27.04
C GLU A 70 5.19 -0.73 -26.82
N PRO A 71 5.14 -1.91 -27.47
CA PRO A 71 4.02 -2.84 -27.33
C PRO A 71 3.83 -3.26 -25.87
N GLN A 72 2.58 -3.27 -25.42
CA GLN A 72 2.24 -3.62 -24.04
C GLN A 72 2.40 -5.13 -23.83
N THR A 73 3.41 -5.53 -23.07
CA THR A 73 3.59 -6.93 -22.63
C THR A 73 2.53 -7.28 -21.57
N SER A 74 2.06 -8.53 -21.56
CA SER A 74 1.12 -9.05 -20.54
C SER A 74 1.57 -8.77 -19.10
N LEU A 75 2.89 -8.78 -18.85
CA LEU A 75 3.51 -8.49 -17.55
C LEU A 75 3.35 -7.04 -17.09
N SER A 76 3.36 -6.09 -18.03
CA SER A 76 3.14 -4.66 -17.75
C SER A 76 1.69 -4.42 -17.34
N LEU A 77 0.76 -5.09 -18.03
CA LEU A 77 -0.67 -4.96 -17.77
C LEU A 77 -1.05 -5.60 -16.42
N SER A 78 -0.49 -6.77 -16.10
CA SER A 78 -0.70 -7.41 -14.79
C SER A 78 -0.14 -6.58 -13.64
N ALA A 79 1.05 -5.98 -13.79
CA ALA A 79 1.64 -5.11 -12.77
C ALA A 79 0.78 -3.87 -12.46
N LEU A 80 0.16 -3.28 -13.48
CA LEU A 80 -0.76 -2.15 -13.30
C LEU A 80 -2.02 -2.52 -12.54
N TRP A 81 -2.69 -3.60 -12.95
CA TRP A 81 -3.89 -4.06 -12.28
C TRP A 81 -3.60 -4.54 -10.86
N ALA A 82 -2.45 -5.18 -10.65
CA ALA A 82 -1.99 -5.57 -9.31
C ALA A 82 -1.77 -4.35 -8.41
N ASN A 83 -1.12 -3.29 -8.88
CA ASN A 83 -0.92 -2.07 -8.08
C ASN A 83 -2.23 -1.35 -7.77
N ARG A 84 -3.18 -1.32 -8.72
CA ARG A 84 -4.54 -0.81 -8.46
C ARG A 84 -5.30 -1.65 -7.45
N ALA A 85 -5.25 -2.97 -7.59
CA ALA A 85 -5.86 -3.89 -6.65
C ALA A 85 -5.24 -3.76 -5.25
N ALA A 86 -3.92 -3.62 -5.15
CA ALA A 86 -3.20 -3.39 -3.89
C ALA A 86 -3.63 -2.07 -3.23
N PHE A 87 -3.84 -1.00 -4.00
CA PHE A 87 -4.34 0.26 -3.46
C PHE A 87 -5.77 0.11 -2.91
N VAL A 88 -6.69 -0.49 -3.67
CA VAL A 88 -8.08 -0.73 -3.23
C VAL A 88 -8.10 -1.67 -2.02
N ALA A 89 -7.31 -2.73 -2.04
CA ALA A 89 -7.16 -3.63 -0.91
C ALA A 89 -6.56 -2.91 0.31
N GLY A 90 -5.58 -2.03 0.13
CA GLY A 90 -5.04 -1.20 1.21
C GLY A 90 -6.11 -0.33 1.86
N ILE A 91 -6.97 0.31 1.06
CA ILE A 91 -8.09 1.09 1.58
C ILE A 91 -9.01 0.21 2.44
N LEU A 92 -9.41 -0.96 1.94
CA LEU A 92 -10.37 -1.84 2.61
C LEU A 92 -9.79 -2.57 3.84
N VAL A 93 -8.54 -3.03 3.75
CA VAL A 93 -7.88 -3.86 4.77
C VAL A 93 -7.32 -3.01 5.91
N TYR A 94 -6.83 -1.80 5.63
CA TYR A 94 -6.29 -0.94 6.69
C TYR A 94 -7.38 -0.20 7.47
N LEU A 95 -8.59 -0.08 6.91
CA LEU A 95 -9.75 0.56 7.55
C LEU A 95 -10.14 -0.08 8.90
N PRO A 96 -10.35 -1.41 8.99
CA PRO A 96 -10.62 -2.04 10.29
C PRO A 96 -9.44 -1.90 11.25
N VAL A 97 -8.19 -1.98 10.77
CA VAL A 97 -6.99 -1.77 11.60
C VAL A 97 -6.86 -0.34 12.12
N THR A 98 -7.48 0.64 11.49
CA THR A 98 -7.43 2.04 11.96
C THR A 98 -8.62 2.45 12.80
N PHE A 99 -9.81 1.90 12.53
CA PHE A 99 -11.06 2.34 13.14
C PHE A 99 -11.72 1.33 14.07
N ALA A 100 -11.53 0.03 13.85
CA ALA A 100 -12.08 -1.03 14.72
C ALA A 100 -11.12 -1.36 15.87
N THR A 101 -10.38 -0.36 16.36
CA THR A 101 -9.31 -0.55 17.33
C THR A 101 -9.83 -1.18 18.63
N ALA A 102 -9.37 -2.40 18.89
CA ALA A 102 -9.73 -3.30 19.99
C ALA A 102 -9.22 -2.89 21.38
N CYS A 103 -8.99 -1.60 21.66
CA CYS A 103 -8.85 -1.19 23.06
C CYS A 103 -10.29 -1.15 23.63
N ILE A 104 -10.74 -2.30 24.15
CA ILE A 104 -11.93 -2.46 25.01
C ILE A 104 -11.72 -1.76 26.35
#